data_AF-A0A382SH03-F1
#
_entry.id   AF-A0A382SH03-F1
#
_cell.length_a   1.000
_cell.length_b   1.000
_cell.length_c   1.000
_cell.angle_alpha   90.00
_cell.angle_beta   90.00
_cell.angle_gamma   90.00
#
_symmetry.space_group_name_H-M   'P 1'
#
loop_
_entity.id
_entity.type
_entity.pdbx_description
1 polymer ?
#
loop_
_entity_poly.entity_id
_entity_poly.type
_entity_poly.pdbx_seq_one_letter_code
_entity_poly.pdbx_strand_id
1 'polypeptide(L)'
;MDCFKIWVIKKGFFVEDNRNKYLKGERIFPDPITDGLTIKDLVDKYFNGYNAARIQEICHLISEKMSPQEVFVGFSLSGALTPAGLGASCIVPMIKSGMIDYIVTTGANLYHDLHHSLDLPLKKGTPFVNDNELFENDIIRIYDIFMDYEVLAATDN
;
A
#
# COMPACT_ATOMS: atom_id res chain seq x y z
N MET A 1 -61.96 -44.16 -15.81
CA MET A 1 -60.56 -44.56 -16.04
C MET A 1 -59.78 -43.28 -16.25
N ASP A 2 -59.34 -42.72 -15.12
CA ASP A 2 -58.57 -41.50 -15.02
C ASP A 2 -57.13 -41.73 -15.49
N CYS A 3 -56.62 -40.84 -16.34
CA CYS A 3 -55.20 -40.80 -16.66
C CYS A 3 -54.65 -39.41 -16.28
N PHE A 4 -53.71 -39.44 -15.34
CA PHE A 4 -53.13 -38.34 -14.60
C PHE A 4 -52.47 -37.29 -15.51
N LYS A 5 -52.92 -36.03 -15.42
CA LYS A 5 -52.10 -34.87 -15.79
C LYS A 5 -51.22 -34.52 -14.59
N ILE A 6 -49.95 -34.91 -14.63
CA ILE A 6 -48.94 -34.43 -13.71
C ILE A 6 -48.69 -32.95 -14.02
N TRP A 7 -49.19 -32.07 -13.15
CA TRP A 7 -48.69 -30.70 -13.05
C TRP A 7 -47.37 -30.74 -12.29
N VAL A 8 -46.25 -30.51 -12.98
CA VAL A 8 -45.01 -30.15 -12.29
C VAL A 8 -45.17 -28.72 -11.79
N ILE A 9 -45.69 -28.58 -10.56
CA ILE A 9 -45.63 -27.33 -9.82
C ILE A 9 -44.16 -27.12 -9.48
N LYS A 10 -43.43 -26.32 -10.28
CA LYS A 10 -42.20 -25.70 -9.79
C LYS A 10 -42.61 -24.95 -8.53
N LYS A 11 -42.14 -25.39 -7.35
CA LYS A 11 -42.15 -24.54 -6.16
C LYS A 11 -41.46 -23.25 -6.55
N GLY A 12 -42.24 -22.21 -6.80
CA GLY A 12 -41.74 -20.86 -7.05
C GLY A 12 -41.14 -20.36 -5.75
N PHE A 13 -39.87 -20.68 -5.53
CA PHE A 13 -39.05 -19.88 -4.65
C PHE A 13 -38.84 -18.57 -5.42
N PHE A 14 -39.60 -17.53 -5.07
CA PHE A 14 -39.31 -16.18 -5.53
C PHE A 14 -37.97 -15.78 -4.91
N VAL A 15 -36.87 -16.14 -5.59
CA VAL A 15 -35.56 -15.56 -5.31
C VAL A 15 -35.60 -14.18 -5.93
N GLU A 16 -35.56 -13.16 -5.09
CA GLU A 16 -35.43 -11.78 -5.54
C GLU A 16 -34.13 -11.63 -6.34
N ASP A 17 -34.24 -11.33 -7.64
CA ASP A 17 -33.11 -11.20 -8.55
C ASP A 17 -32.32 -9.92 -8.25
N ASN A 18 -31.42 -10.03 -7.28
CA ASN A 18 -30.56 -8.95 -6.82
C ASN A 18 -29.28 -8.81 -7.67
N ARG A 19 -29.15 -9.47 -8.83
CA ARG A 19 -27.91 -9.41 -9.65
C ARG A 19 -27.55 -7.99 -10.07
N ASN A 20 -28.54 -7.18 -10.40
CA ASN A 20 -28.35 -5.77 -10.78
C ASN A 20 -27.74 -4.92 -9.66
N LYS A 21 -27.95 -5.30 -8.37
CA LYS A 21 -27.29 -4.64 -7.23
C LYS A 21 -25.78 -4.82 -7.27
N TYR A 22 -25.29 -5.95 -7.78
CA TYR A 22 -23.86 -6.30 -7.79
C TYR A 22 -23.19 -5.97 -9.13
N LEU A 23 -23.91 -6.05 -10.26
CA LEU A 23 -23.39 -5.82 -11.61
C LEU A 23 -23.55 -4.36 -12.10
N LYS A 24 -23.50 -3.41 -11.17
CA LYS A 24 -23.69 -1.97 -11.44
C LYS A 24 -22.39 -1.19 -11.64
N GLY A 25 -21.23 -1.84 -11.47
CA GLY A 25 -19.92 -1.22 -11.68
C GLY A 25 -19.66 -0.91 -13.14
N GLU A 26 -18.67 -0.05 -13.39
CA GLU A 26 -18.24 0.24 -14.75
C GLU A 26 -17.67 -1.01 -15.44
N ARG A 27 -17.89 -1.10 -16.74
CA ARG A 27 -17.33 -2.19 -17.54
C ARG A 27 -15.82 -2.00 -17.63
N ILE A 28 -15.06 -2.98 -17.15
CA ILE A 28 -13.60 -3.00 -17.27
C ILE A 28 -13.22 -3.36 -18.71
N PHE A 29 -12.95 -2.34 -19.52
CA PHE A 29 -12.49 -2.48 -20.90
C PHE A 29 -11.70 -1.24 -21.33
N PRO A 30 -10.50 -0.99 -20.76
CA PRO A 30 -9.70 0.17 -21.11
C PRO A 30 -9.11 0.04 -22.52
N ASP A 31 -8.84 1.17 -23.16
CA ASP A 31 -8.07 1.23 -24.41
C ASP A 31 -6.62 0.74 -24.20
N PRO A 32 -5.87 0.39 -25.26
CA PRO A 32 -4.45 0.08 -25.14
C PRO A 32 -3.64 1.26 -24.59
N ILE A 33 -2.64 0.97 -23.75
CA ILE A 33 -1.68 1.96 -23.27
C ILE A 33 -0.89 2.52 -24.46
N THR A 34 -0.77 3.84 -24.52
CA THR A 34 -0.06 4.57 -25.57
C THR A 34 0.97 5.51 -24.98
N ASP A 35 1.93 5.93 -25.80
CA ASP A 35 2.91 6.94 -25.41
C ASP A 35 2.24 8.26 -25.05
N GLY A 36 2.81 8.99 -24.09
CA GLY A 36 2.26 10.27 -23.61
C GLY A 36 1.12 10.14 -22.58
N LEU A 37 0.76 8.92 -22.17
CA LEU A 37 -0.18 8.69 -21.08
C LEU A 37 0.34 9.34 -19.78
N THR A 38 -0.48 10.19 -19.16
CA THR A 38 -0.13 10.81 -17.88
C THR A 38 -0.24 9.81 -16.73
N ILE A 39 0.49 10.03 -15.63
CA ILE A 39 0.37 9.20 -14.43
C ILE A 39 -1.06 9.24 -13.88
N LYS A 40 -1.73 10.41 -13.94
CA LYS A 40 -3.12 10.56 -13.55
C LYS A 40 -4.04 9.66 -14.40
N ASP A 41 -3.89 9.72 -15.72
CA ASP A 41 -4.69 8.88 -16.62
C ASP A 41 -4.41 7.39 -16.43
N LEU A 42 -3.15 7.02 -16.16
CA LEU A 42 -2.77 5.66 -15.84
C LEU A 42 -3.53 5.15 -14.61
N VAL A 43 -3.51 5.92 -13.53
CA VAL A 43 -4.23 5.58 -12.30
C VAL A 43 -5.74 5.56 -12.54
N ASP A 44 -6.33 6.60 -13.11
CA ASP A 44 -7.78 6.73 -13.24
C ASP A 44 -8.39 5.68 -14.20
N LYS A 45 -7.69 5.29 -15.27
CA LYS A 45 -8.26 4.46 -16.34
C LYS A 45 -7.83 2.99 -16.30
N TYR A 46 -6.68 2.68 -15.71
CA TYR A 46 -6.09 1.33 -15.80
C TYR A 46 -6.03 0.60 -14.45
N PHE A 47 -6.09 1.30 -13.33
CA PHE A 47 -6.04 0.68 -12.00
C PHE A 47 -7.42 0.16 -11.57
N ASN A 48 -8.03 -0.68 -12.41
CA ASN A 48 -9.44 -1.06 -12.31
C ASN A 48 -9.74 -2.20 -11.32
N GLY A 49 -8.71 -2.86 -10.78
CA GLY A 49 -8.91 -4.01 -9.89
C GLY A 49 -7.72 -4.38 -9.02
N TYR A 50 -7.95 -5.31 -8.10
CA TYR A 50 -6.94 -5.84 -7.18
C TYR A 50 -6.21 -4.74 -6.40
N ASN A 51 -4.88 -4.86 -6.24
CA ASN A 51 -4.08 -3.88 -5.50
C ASN A 51 -3.99 -2.54 -6.23
N ALA A 52 -4.09 -2.52 -7.56
CA ALA A 52 -4.06 -1.29 -8.35
C ALA A 52 -5.28 -0.41 -8.00
N ALA A 53 -6.48 -0.98 -7.91
CA ALA A 53 -7.69 -0.24 -7.50
C ALA A 53 -7.57 0.38 -6.11
N ARG A 54 -6.88 -0.28 -5.17
CA ARG A 54 -6.62 0.31 -3.84
C ARG A 54 -5.71 1.53 -3.93
N ILE A 55 -4.72 1.52 -4.82
CA ILE A 55 -3.86 2.70 -5.07
C ILE A 55 -4.68 3.83 -5.68
N GLN A 56 -5.54 3.53 -6.66
CA GLN A 56 -6.45 4.50 -7.26
C GLN A 56 -7.34 5.16 -6.21
N GLU A 57 -8.00 4.37 -5.37
CA GLU A 57 -8.84 4.87 -4.28
C GLU A 57 -8.09 5.78 -3.32
N ILE A 58 -6.83 5.45 -2.97
CA ILE A 58 -6.00 6.30 -2.10
C ILE A 58 -5.62 7.61 -2.80
N CYS A 59 -5.29 7.59 -4.09
CA CYS A 59 -5.02 8.82 -4.85
C CYS A 59 -6.22 9.78 -4.86
N HIS A 60 -7.44 9.26 -5.05
CA HIS A 60 -8.66 10.06 -4.97
C HIS A 60 -8.94 10.52 -3.55
N LEU A 61 -8.79 9.66 -2.54
CA LEU A 61 -8.96 10.05 -1.13
C LEU A 61 -8.04 11.20 -0.75
N ILE A 62 -6.75 11.12 -1.10
CA ILE A 62 -5.77 12.15 -0.78
C ILE A 62 -6.13 13.46 -1.50
N SER A 63 -6.36 13.41 -2.81
CA SER A 63 -6.61 14.61 -3.61
C SER A 63 -7.95 15.28 -3.31
N GLU A 64 -9.00 14.52 -3.03
CA GLU A 64 -10.36 15.04 -2.89
C GLU A 64 -10.77 15.28 -1.44
N LYS A 65 -10.23 14.52 -0.48
CA LYS A 65 -10.67 14.54 0.92
C LYS A 65 -9.61 15.01 1.91
N MET A 66 -8.33 14.73 1.66
CA MET A 66 -7.25 15.12 2.58
C MET A 66 -6.58 16.44 2.19
N SER A 67 -6.50 16.77 0.90
CA SER A 67 -5.92 18.02 0.43
C SER A 67 -6.66 19.29 0.85
N PRO A 68 -8.00 19.31 1.02
CA PRO A 68 -8.68 20.46 1.62
C PRO A 68 -8.21 20.64 3.07
N GLN A 69 -7.65 21.81 3.42
CA GLN A 69 -7.10 22.09 4.77
C GLN A 69 -8.17 22.26 5.88
N GLU A 70 -9.36 21.69 5.70
CA GLU A 70 -10.45 21.72 6.67
C GLU A 70 -10.53 20.44 7.52
N VAL A 71 -9.54 19.55 7.38
CA VAL A 71 -9.45 18.28 8.12
C VAL A 71 -8.09 18.13 8.79
N PHE A 72 -8.05 17.42 9.92
CA PHE A 72 -6.81 16.98 10.53
C PHE A 72 -6.39 15.61 9.99
N VAL A 73 -5.18 15.53 9.47
CA VAL A 73 -4.61 14.34 8.85
C VAL A 73 -3.55 13.73 9.77
N GLY A 74 -3.91 12.58 10.36
CA GLY A 74 -3.02 11.77 11.17
C GLY A 74 -2.46 10.57 10.42
N PHE A 75 -1.17 10.27 10.59
CA PHE A 75 -0.52 9.09 10.01
C PHE A 75 -0.14 8.09 11.09
N SER A 76 -0.52 6.83 10.91
CA SER A 76 -0.06 5.72 11.75
C SER A 76 0.96 4.86 10.99
N LEU A 77 2.20 4.86 11.46
CA LEU A 77 3.34 4.24 10.77
C LEU A 77 3.82 3.02 11.55
N SER A 78 3.87 1.88 10.87
CA SER A 78 4.39 0.63 11.42
C SER A 78 5.29 -0.09 10.42
N GLY A 79 6.06 -1.07 10.90
CA GLY A 79 7.06 -1.77 10.08
C GLY A 79 8.30 -0.92 9.79
N ALA A 80 9.06 -1.34 8.77
CA ALA A 80 10.34 -0.77 8.38
C ALA A 80 10.18 0.22 7.21
N LEU A 81 9.53 1.36 7.43
CA LEU A 81 9.29 2.36 6.38
C LEU A 81 10.52 3.23 6.14
N THR A 82 11.12 3.75 7.20
CA THR A 82 12.26 4.67 7.10
C THR A 82 13.56 3.99 6.63
N PRO A 83 13.89 2.72 6.98
CA PRO A 83 15.00 2.00 6.35
C PRO A 83 14.89 1.91 4.83
N ALA A 84 13.65 1.81 4.32
CA ALA A 84 13.37 1.76 2.88
C ALA A 84 13.45 3.14 2.21
N GLY A 85 13.82 4.19 2.94
CA GLY A 85 13.99 5.56 2.45
C GLY A 85 12.71 6.40 2.43
N LEU A 86 11.57 5.87 2.90
CA LEU A 86 10.28 6.59 2.85
C LEU A 86 10.25 7.82 3.76
N GLY A 87 11.11 7.89 4.77
CA GLY A 87 11.31 9.06 5.63
C GLY A 87 11.63 10.29 4.79
N ALA A 88 12.79 10.27 4.13
CA ALA A 88 13.26 11.38 3.31
C ALA A 88 12.45 11.57 2.01
N SER A 89 12.04 10.48 1.35
CA SER A 89 11.41 10.58 0.02
C SER A 89 9.95 11.02 0.05
N CYS A 90 9.22 10.73 1.13
CA CYS A 90 7.77 10.92 1.18
C CYS A 90 7.31 11.61 2.47
N ILE A 91 7.67 11.05 3.63
CA ILE A 91 7.14 11.51 4.93
C ILE A 91 7.58 12.94 5.22
N VAL A 92 8.88 13.24 5.10
CA VAL A 92 9.42 14.59 5.33
C VAL A 92 8.81 15.63 4.39
N PRO A 93 8.72 15.40 3.06
CA PRO A 93 7.99 16.29 2.16
C PRO A 93 6.53 16.54 2.57
N MET A 94 5.79 15.49 2.96
CA MET A 94 4.39 15.61 3.38
C MET A 94 4.23 16.41 4.69
N ILE A 95 5.15 16.25 5.65
CA ILE A 95 5.19 17.10 6.85
C ILE A 95 5.46 18.55 6.44
N LYS A 96 6.48 18.80 5.61
CA LYS A 96 6.88 20.15 5.18
C LYS A 96 5.78 20.86 4.37
N SER A 97 4.95 20.12 3.63
CA SER A 97 3.82 20.69 2.90
C SER A 97 2.60 20.96 3.77
N GLY A 98 2.63 20.63 5.06
CA GLY A 98 1.49 20.72 5.96
C GLY A 98 0.39 19.70 5.66
N MET A 99 0.72 18.58 5.00
CA MET A 99 -0.25 17.50 4.72
C MET A 99 -0.45 16.59 5.93
N ILE A 100 0.52 16.52 6.85
CA ILE A 100 0.49 15.66 8.03
C ILE A 100 0.49 16.55 9.27
N ASP A 101 -0.56 16.43 10.09
CA ASP A 101 -0.69 17.18 11.35
C ASP A 101 -0.07 16.44 12.53
N TYR A 102 -0.20 15.11 12.58
CA TYR A 102 0.39 14.29 13.63
C TYR A 102 0.75 12.88 13.14
N ILE A 103 1.74 12.29 13.80
CA ILE A 103 2.23 10.94 13.50
C ILE A 103 2.19 10.10 14.77
N VAL A 104 1.67 8.89 14.65
CA VAL A 104 1.84 7.81 15.63
C VAL A 104 2.72 6.75 14.97
N THR A 105 3.88 6.46 15.53
CA THR A 105 4.83 5.51 14.93
C THR A 105 5.47 4.59 15.97
N THR A 106 5.92 3.42 15.52
CA THR A 106 6.87 2.62 16.30
C THR A 106 8.22 3.35 16.41
N GLY A 107 8.98 3.07 17.48
CA GLY A 107 10.31 3.65 17.68
C GLY A 107 11.31 3.27 16.59
N ALA A 108 11.14 2.11 15.94
CA ALA A 108 12.01 1.66 14.86
C ALA A 108 12.06 2.64 13.68
N ASN A 109 10.92 3.25 13.30
CA ASN A 109 10.94 4.25 12.23
C ASN A 109 11.77 5.48 12.61
N LEU A 110 11.70 5.94 13.87
CA LEU A 110 12.50 7.07 14.34
C LEU A 110 13.99 6.70 14.40
N TYR A 111 14.29 5.52 14.94
CA TYR A 111 15.64 5.00 15.09
C TYR A 111 16.35 4.83 13.74
N HIS A 112 15.68 4.25 12.75
CA HIS A 112 16.28 4.08 11.42
C HIS A 112 16.27 5.34 10.56
N ASP A 113 15.39 6.32 10.84
CA ASP A 113 15.48 7.64 10.21
C ASP A 113 16.72 8.42 10.70
N LEU A 114 17.14 8.17 11.95
CA LEU A 114 18.40 8.68 12.48
C LEU A 114 19.62 8.15 11.71
N HIS A 115 19.58 6.90 11.25
CA HIS A 115 20.68 6.34 10.46
C HIS A 115 20.89 7.16 9.18
N HIS A 116 19.80 7.46 8.46
CA HIS A 116 19.87 8.34 7.29
C HIS A 116 20.32 9.76 7.63
N SER A 117 19.88 10.30 8.76
CA SER A 117 20.23 11.66 9.20
C SER A 117 21.69 11.80 9.62
N LEU A 118 22.31 10.72 10.09
CA LEU A 118 23.71 10.65 10.56
C LEU A 118 24.67 10.11 9.49
N ASP A 119 24.21 9.93 8.26
CA ASP A 119 24.98 9.32 7.15
C ASP A 119 25.51 7.91 7.49
N LEU A 120 24.73 7.16 8.26
CA LEU A 120 24.96 5.76 8.62
C LEU A 120 24.28 4.88 7.55
N PRO A 121 25.04 4.29 6.60
CA PRO A 121 24.47 3.83 5.34
C PRO A 121 23.73 2.51 5.47
N LEU A 122 22.47 2.51 5.02
CA LEU A 122 21.70 1.29 4.75
C LEU A 122 21.84 0.90 3.27
N LYS A 123 21.94 -0.39 2.98
CA LYS A 123 22.14 -0.90 1.61
C LYS A 123 21.00 -1.81 1.20
N LYS A 124 20.57 -1.71 -0.06
CA LYS A 124 19.66 -2.69 -0.65
C LYS A 124 20.37 -4.04 -0.77
N GLY A 125 19.78 -5.06 -0.20
CA GLY A 125 20.19 -6.45 -0.24
C GLY A 125 19.16 -7.33 -0.93
N THR A 126 19.05 -8.57 -0.46
CA THR A 126 18.10 -9.56 -0.95
C THR A 126 17.64 -10.44 0.20
N PRO A 127 16.36 -10.88 0.24
CA PRO A 127 15.88 -11.69 1.35
C PRO A 127 16.39 -13.15 1.29
N PHE A 128 17.05 -13.54 0.19
CA PHE A 128 17.45 -14.91 -0.10
C PHE A 128 18.87 -15.28 0.35
N VAL A 129 19.56 -14.40 1.09
CA VAL A 129 20.86 -14.72 1.71
C VAL A 129 20.64 -15.47 3.04
N ASN A 130 21.54 -16.40 3.34
CA ASN A 130 21.55 -17.18 4.57
C ASN A 130 21.93 -16.29 5.77
N ASP A 131 21.13 -16.34 6.84
CA ASP A 131 21.38 -15.56 8.06
C ASP A 131 22.67 -15.93 8.77
N ASN A 132 23.12 -17.19 8.69
CA ASN A 132 24.39 -17.59 9.27
C ASN A 132 25.56 -16.90 8.57
N GLU A 133 25.50 -16.78 7.24
CA GLU A 133 26.54 -16.08 6.48
C GLU A 133 26.54 -14.59 6.80
N LEU A 134 25.37 -13.96 6.93
CA LEU A 134 25.27 -12.55 7.34
C LEU A 134 25.84 -12.34 8.75
N PHE A 135 25.49 -13.22 9.69
CA PHE A 135 25.98 -13.17 11.05
C PHE A 135 27.49 -13.35 11.14
N GLU A 136 28.08 -14.29 10.39
CA GLU A 136 29.54 -14.50 10.33
C GLU A 136 30.31 -13.30 9.76
N ASN A 137 29.63 -12.39 9.06
CA ASN A 137 30.22 -11.19 8.46
C ASN A 137 29.76 -9.90 9.15
N ASP A 138 29.16 -9.98 10.35
CA ASP A 138 28.65 -8.84 11.11
C ASP A 138 27.65 -7.97 10.31
N ILE A 139 26.86 -8.59 9.45
CA ILE A 139 25.81 -7.93 8.66
C ILE A 139 24.46 -8.16 9.34
N ILE A 140 23.80 -7.06 9.68
CA ILE A 140 22.41 -7.05 10.16
C ILE A 140 21.47 -6.82 8.99
N ARG A 141 20.31 -7.49 8.99
CA ARG A 141 19.29 -7.30 7.96
C ARG A 141 17.93 -6.88 8.50
N ILE A 142 17.26 -6.06 7.70
CA ILE A 142 15.83 -5.78 7.77
C ILE A 142 15.24 -6.26 6.45
N TYR A 143 14.80 -7.52 6.42
CA TYR A 143 14.36 -8.21 5.20
C TYR A 143 15.41 -8.15 4.08
N ASP A 144 15.22 -7.29 3.08
CA ASP A 144 16.09 -7.07 1.93
C ASP A 144 16.90 -5.77 2.02
N ILE A 145 17.11 -5.26 3.24
CA ILE A 145 17.98 -4.12 3.54
C ILE A 145 19.07 -4.60 4.50
N PHE A 146 20.33 -4.32 4.17
CA PHE A 146 21.50 -4.73 4.95
C PHE A 146 22.20 -3.50 5.55
N MET A 147 22.79 -3.69 6.74
CA MET A 147 23.66 -2.74 7.40
C MET A 147 24.76 -3.49 8.15
N ASP A 148 25.90 -2.83 8.30
CA ASP A 148 26.98 -3.32 9.16
C ASP A 148 26.56 -3.22 10.64
N TYR A 149 27.00 -4.14 11.49
CA TYR A 149 26.73 -4.09 12.92
C TYR A 149 27.23 -2.79 13.56
N GLU A 150 28.39 -2.27 13.16
CA GLU A 150 28.93 -1.00 13.67
C GLU A 150 28.02 0.19 13.34
N VAL A 151 27.37 0.14 12.17
CA VAL A 151 26.40 1.15 11.71
C VAL A 151 25.15 1.13 12.61
N LEU A 152 24.67 -0.06 12.99
CA LEU A 152 23.58 -0.21 13.94
C LEU A 152 23.99 0.33 15.33
N ALA A 153 25.11 -0.16 15.86
CA ALA A 153 25.59 0.14 17.20
C ALA A 153 25.92 1.61 17.42
N ALA A 154 26.29 2.35 16.36
CA ALA A 154 26.60 3.78 16.44
C ALA A 154 25.46 4.64 17.04
N THR A 155 24.22 4.15 16.99
CA THR A 155 23.03 4.85 17.52
C THR A 155 22.51 4.35 18.87
N ASP A 156 23.18 3.35 19.49
CA ASP A 156 22.75 2.66 20.72
C ASP A 156 23.51 3.10 22.00
N ASN A 157 24.10 4.30 22.02
CA ASN A 157 24.94 4.82 23.13
C ASN A 157 24.16 5.54 24.23
#